data_AF-A0A6B8M9W3-F1
#
_entry.id   AF-A0A6B8M9W3-F1
#
_cell.length_a   1.000
_cell.length_b   1.000
_cell.length_c   1.000
_cell.angle_alpha   90.00
_cell.angle_beta   90.00
_cell.angle_gamma   90.00
#
_symmetry.space_group_name_H-M   'P 1'
#
loop_
_entity.id
_entity.type
_entity.pdbx_description
1 polymer ?
#
loop_
_entity_poly.entity_id
_entity_poly.type
_entity_poly.pdbx_seq_one_letter_code
_entity_poly.pdbx_strand_id
1 'polypeptide(L)'
;MLAMDDSNNLDIRMRLFRSLSREVFNIAFYVDNPWSNTKLAWNINEYFTELERHMFNYIVLEPLDFQIIPYGRVNHEIEVIGASYLDSIPALLNRDIESGYWDYPIKEIPSDAKCKFISFFDWSDIDLKDYEFVKITIITCKSLPEIVGKHALVAPRNIIFVRGRDG
;
A
#
# COMPACT_ATOMS: atom_id res chain seq x y z
N MET A 1 -20.00 -19.56 15.81
CA MET A 1 -19.31 -18.75 14.79
C MET A 1 -18.77 -17.52 15.52
N LEU A 2 -17.49 -17.55 15.92
CA LEU A 2 -16.88 -16.42 16.63
C LEU A 2 -16.67 -15.30 15.61
N ALA A 3 -17.24 -14.13 15.87
CA ALA A 3 -16.94 -12.93 15.10
C ALA A 3 -15.43 -12.70 15.20
N MET A 4 -14.71 -12.93 14.09
CA MET A 4 -13.34 -12.45 13.98
C MET A 4 -13.40 -10.94 14.04
N ASP A 5 -12.61 -10.34 14.93
CA ASP A 5 -12.43 -8.89 15.00
C ASP A 5 -12.21 -8.32 13.59
N ASP A 6 -12.96 -7.27 13.23
CA ASP A 6 -12.91 -6.61 11.94
C ASP A 6 -11.49 -6.13 11.60
N SER A 7 -10.67 -5.80 12.60
CA SER A 7 -9.27 -5.43 12.41
C SER A 7 -8.42 -6.60 11.89
N ASN A 8 -8.57 -7.79 12.50
CA ASN A 8 -7.92 -9.02 12.04
C ASN A 8 -8.43 -9.42 10.65
N ASN A 9 -9.70 -9.18 10.35
CA ASN A 9 -10.28 -9.47 9.05
C ASN A 9 -9.66 -8.59 7.95
N LEU A 10 -9.50 -7.28 8.19
CA LEU A 10 -8.88 -6.36 7.23
C LEU A 10 -7.41 -6.71 6.97
N ASP A 11 -6.58 -6.88 8.00
CA ASP A 11 -5.16 -7.18 7.82
C ASP A 11 -4.94 -8.47 7.01
N ILE A 12 -5.73 -9.52 7.30
CA ILE A 12 -5.71 -10.77 6.54
C ILE A 12 -6.05 -10.53 5.06
N ARG A 13 -7.10 -9.76 4.77
CA ARG A 13 -7.53 -9.46 3.39
C ARG A 13 -6.51 -8.63 2.63
N MET A 14 -5.90 -7.64 3.27
CA MET A 14 -4.83 -6.83 2.69
C MET A 14 -3.61 -7.69 2.33
N ARG A 15 -3.21 -8.59 3.24
CA ARG A 15 -2.11 -9.54 2.98
C ARG A 15 -2.46 -10.55 1.90
N LEU A 16 -3.70 -11.03 1.85
CA LEU A 16 -4.19 -11.92 0.81
C LEU A 16 -4.16 -11.23 -0.56
N PHE A 17 -4.69 -10.01 -0.66
CA PHE A 17 -4.65 -9.22 -1.88
C PHE A 17 -3.21 -8.96 -2.35
N ARG A 18 -2.30 -8.58 -1.45
CA ARG A 18 -0.87 -8.43 -1.77
C ARG A 18 -0.28 -9.69 -2.41
N SER A 19 -0.48 -10.85 -1.78
CA SER A 19 0.07 -12.10 -2.28
C SER A 19 -0.53 -12.50 -3.63
N LEU A 20 -1.86 -12.44 -3.76
CA LEU A 20 -2.55 -12.81 -5.00
C LEU A 20 -2.24 -11.87 -6.15
N SER A 21 -2.26 -10.55 -5.93
CA SER A 21 -1.95 -9.56 -6.96
C SER A 21 -0.53 -9.79 -7.52
N ARG A 22 0.44 -10.02 -6.61
CA ARG A 22 1.83 -10.31 -6.96
C ARG A 22 1.97 -11.58 -7.79
N GLU A 23 1.33 -12.66 -7.35
CA GLU A 23 1.40 -13.96 -8.04
C GLU A 23 0.74 -13.92 -9.41
N VAL A 24 -0.42 -13.28 -9.51
CA VAL A 24 -1.12 -13.09 -10.80
C VAL A 24 -0.24 -12.30 -11.76
N PHE A 25 0.37 -11.20 -11.32
CA PHE A 25 1.28 -10.44 -12.17
C PHE A 25 2.43 -11.31 -12.67
N ASN A 26 3.17 -11.90 -11.73
CA ASN A 26 4.42 -12.59 -12.03
C ASN A 26 4.21 -13.84 -12.91
N ILE A 27 3.04 -14.48 -12.83
CA ILE A 27 2.73 -15.69 -13.60
C ILE A 27 2.09 -15.37 -14.95
N ALA A 28 1.15 -14.43 -14.99
CA ALA A 28 0.28 -14.24 -16.16
C ALA A 28 0.50 -12.93 -16.93
N PHE A 29 1.12 -11.93 -16.31
CA PHE A 29 1.30 -10.58 -16.89
C PHE A 29 2.77 -10.18 -17.02
N TYR A 30 3.71 -10.94 -16.47
CA TYR A 30 5.12 -10.69 -16.67
C TYR A 30 5.52 -10.93 -18.13
N VAL A 31 6.30 -9.99 -18.68
CA VAL A 31 6.87 -10.08 -20.03
C VAL A 31 8.37 -10.31 -19.91
N ASP A 32 8.88 -11.41 -20.47
CA ASP A 32 10.31 -11.69 -20.51
C ASP A 32 11.09 -10.53 -21.17
N ASN A 33 12.14 -10.07 -20.49
CA ASN A 33 12.96 -8.92 -20.88
C ASN A 33 12.09 -7.68 -21.17
N PRO A 34 11.37 -7.13 -20.18
CA PRO A 34 10.35 -6.10 -20.39
C PRO A 34 10.95 -4.81 -20.99
N TRP A 35 12.22 -4.52 -20.69
CA TRP A 35 12.97 -3.37 -21.24
C TRP A 35 13.36 -3.51 -22.71
N SER A 36 13.37 -4.73 -23.25
CA SER A 36 13.54 -4.98 -24.69
C SER A 36 12.21 -5.01 -25.44
N ASN A 37 11.11 -5.27 -24.73
CA ASN A 37 9.74 -5.37 -25.25
C ASN A 37 8.82 -4.31 -24.64
N THR A 38 9.30 -3.07 -24.48
CA THR A 38 8.66 -2.02 -23.67
C THR A 38 7.20 -1.76 -24.04
N LYS A 39 6.87 -1.70 -25.34
CA LYS A 39 5.49 -1.48 -25.79
C LYS A 39 4.55 -2.60 -25.33
N LEU A 40 4.99 -3.86 -25.43
CA LEU A 40 4.19 -4.99 -24.95
C LEU A 40 4.08 -4.95 -23.43
N ALA A 41 5.19 -4.72 -22.73
CA ALA A 41 5.23 -4.67 -21.27
C ALA A 41 4.29 -3.59 -20.71
N TRP A 42 4.26 -2.39 -21.29
CA TRP A 42 3.34 -1.33 -20.88
C TRP A 42 1.87 -1.68 -21.16
N ASN A 43 1.55 -2.23 -22.34
CA ASN A 43 0.18 -2.64 -22.64
C ASN A 43 -0.33 -3.73 -21.68
N ILE A 44 0.52 -4.71 -21.37
CA ILE A 44 0.18 -5.78 -20.42
C ILE A 44 0.03 -5.21 -19.00
N ASN A 45 0.88 -4.27 -18.60
CA ASN A 45 0.76 -3.57 -17.32
C ASN A 45 -0.56 -2.78 -17.20
N GLU A 46 -1.04 -2.16 -18.29
CA GLU A 46 -2.35 -1.50 -18.29
C GLU A 46 -3.50 -2.49 -18.04
N TYR A 47 -3.46 -3.67 -18.69
CA TYR A 47 -4.45 -4.72 -18.45
C TYR A 47 -4.39 -5.25 -17.01
N PHE A 48 -3.18 -5.41 -16.48
CA PHE A 48 -3.01 -5.82 -15.09
C PHE A 48 -3.53 -4.77 -14.12
N THR A 49 -3.26 -3.48 -14.37
CA THR A 49 -3.71 -2.38 -13.50
C THR A 49 -5.24 -2.39 -13.37
N GLU A 50 -5.97 -2.69 -14.44
CA GLU A 50 -7.42 -2.81 -14.38
C GLU A 50 -7.88 -4.05 -13.60
N LEU A 51 -7.23 -5.20 -13.83
CA LEU A 51 -7.50 -6.41 -13.04
C LEU A 51 -7.22 -6.20 -11.55
N GLU A 52 -6.12 -5.55 -11.21
CA GLU A 52 -5.70 -5.28 -9.84
C GLU A 52 -6.73 -4.41 -9.10
N ARG A 53 -7.32 -3.41 -9.77
CA ARG A 53 -8.41 -2.59 -9.21
C ARG A 53 -9.63 -3.44 -8.85
N HIS A 54 -10.02 -4.38 -9.73
CA HIS A 54 -11.11 -5.30 -9.44
C HIS A 54 -10.77 -6.28 -8.32
N MET A 55 -9.54 -6.83 -8.32
CA MET A 55 -9.08 -7.70 -7.24
C MET A 55 -9.12 -7.00 -5.90
N PHE A 56 -8.65 -5.75 -5.81
CA PHE A 56 -8.69 -4.98 -4.57
C PHE A 56 -10.13 -4.77 -4.09
N ASN A 57 -11.04 -4.41 -5.00
CA ASN A 57 -12.45 -4.25 -4.68
C ASN A 57 -13.07 -5.53 -4.09
N TYR A 58 -12.92 -6.67 -4.78
CA TYR A 58 -13.56 -7.93 -4.38
C TYR A 58 -12.90 -8.63 -3.19
N ILE A 59 -11.60 -8.44 -2.98
CA ILE A 59 -10.87 -9.11 -1.88
C ILE A 59 -10.94 -8.28 -0.59
N VAL A 60 -10.87 -6.95 -0.71
CA VAL A 60 -10.71 -6.04 0.42
C VAL A 60 -11.97 -5.21 0.67
N LEU A 61 -12.43 -4.43 -0.31
CA LEU A 61 -13.44 -3.38 -0.08
C LEU A 61 -14.84 -3.93 0.14
N GLU A 62 -15.39 -4.67 -0.83
CA GLU A 62 -16.75 -5.20 -0.75
C GLU A 62 -16.98 -6.11 0.47
N PRO A 63 -16.06 -7.03 0.82
CA PRO A 63 -16.30 -7.92 1.95
C PRO A 63 -16.31 -7.24 3.32
N LEU A 64 -15.83 -5.99 3.40
CA LEU A 64 -15.78 -5.19 4.63
C LEU A 64 -16.75 -4.00 4.59
N ASP A 65 -17.57 -3.91 3.54
CA ASP A 65 -18.50 -2.81 3.29
C ASP A 65 -17.80 -1.44 3.35
N PHE A 66 -16.67 -1.33 2.64
CA PHE A 66 -15.97 -0.07 2.44
C PHE A 66 -16.47 0.62 1.17
N GLN A 67 -16.33 1.95 1.14
CA GLN A 67 -16.51 2.73 -0.06
C GLN A 67 -15.57 2.23 -1.17
N ILE A 68 -16.14 1.97 -2.34
CA ILE A 68 -15.38 1.57 -3.52
C ILE A 68 -14.55 2.78 -3.98
N ILE A 69 -13.24 2.66 -3.80
CA ILE A 69 -12.24 3.64 -4.22
C ILE A 69 -11.24 2.92 -5.13
N PRO A 70 -10.82 3.51 -6.25
CA PRO A 70 -9.78 2.93 -7.09
C PRO A 70 -8.50 2.59 -6.32
N TYR A 71 -7.97 1.40 -6.54
CA TYR A 71 -6.63 1.05 -6.05
C TYR A 71 -5.58 2.07 -6.53
N GLY A 72 -4.63 2.42 -5.65
CA GLY A 72 -3.67 3.50 -5.89
C GLY A 72 -4.16 4.90 -5.50
N ARG A 73 -5.40 5.04 -5.03
CA ARG A 73 -5.90 6.25 -4.37
C ARG A 73 -5.97 6.05 -2.86
N VAL A 74 -5.90 7.16 -2.12
CA VAL A 74 -6.01 7.14 -0.66
C VAL A 74 -7.39 6.60 -0.28
N ASN A 75 -7.41 5.52 0.50
CA ASN A 75 -8.63 5.03 1.14
C ASN A 75 -8.64 5.50 2.60
N HIS A 76 -9.61 6.35 2.95
CA HIS A 76 -9.70 6.92 4.29
C HIS A 76 -10.21 5.92 5.36
N GLU A 77 -10.84 4.83 4.95
CA GLU A 77 -11.28 3.74 5.83
C GLU A 77 -10.18 2.71 6.13
N ILE A 78 -9.03 2.77 5.44
CA ILE A 78 -7.89 1.87 5.67
C ILE A 78 -6.77 2.65 6.35
N GLU A 79 -6.66 2.48 7.67
CA GLU A 79 -5.58 3.02 8.47
C GLU A 79 -4.40 2.04 8.55
N VAL A 80 -3.19 2.61 8.56
CA VAL A 80 -1.94 1.87 8.69
C VAL A 80 -1.29 2.27 10.00
N ILE A 81 -1.13 1.31 10.90
CA ILE A 81 -0.49 1.51 12.20
C ILE A 81 0.80 0.68 12.30
N GLY A 82 1.70 1.11 13.18
CA GLY A 82 2.90 0.34 13.49
C GLY A 82 2.56 -0.97 14.19
N ALA A 83 3.33 -2.02 13.90
CA ALA A 83 3.22 -3.27 14.65
C ALA A 83 3.57 -3.06 16.13
N SER A 84 2.95 -3.83 17.03
CA SER A 84 3.03 -3.61 18.48
C SER A 84 4.43 -3.70 19.10
N TYR A 85 5.40 -4.27 18.37
CA TYR A 85 6.79 -4.39 18.81
C TYR A 85 7.67 -3.19 18.42
N LEU A 86 7.08 -2.18 17.77
CA LEU A 86 7.77 -0.98 17.29
C LEU A 86 7.30 0.27 18.02
N ASP A 87 8.25 1.13 18.40
CA ASP A 87 7.97 2.46 18.94
C ASP A 87 7.73 3.51 17.83
N SER A 88 8.30 3.25 16.65
CA SER A 88 8.20 4.04 15.42
C SER A 88 8.27 3.11 14.20
N ILE A 89 7.73 3.54 13.05
CA ILE A 89 7.72 2.72 11.82
C ILE A 89 8.91 3.14 10.94
N PRO A 90 9.91 2.27 10.71
CA PRO A 90 10.95 2.55 9.72
C PRO A 90 10.36 2.79 8.34
N ALA A 91 10.76 3.89 7.69
CA ALA A 91 10.13 4.37 6.48
C ALA A 91 11.11 5.11 5.55
N LEU A 92 10.85 5.03 4.25
CA LEU A 92 11.41 5.95 3.27
C LEU A 92 10.38 7.03 2.99
N LEU A 93 10.71 8.28 3.31
CA LEU A 93 9.82 9.40 3.10
C LEU A 93 10.14 10.11 1.78
N ASN A 94 9.08 10.54 1.11
CA ASN A 94 9.17 11.39 -0.05
C ASN A 94 9.87 12.72 0.27
N ARG A 95 10.83 13.12 -0.57
CA ARG A 95 11.52 14.41 -0.43
C ARG A 95 10.52 15.57 -0.39
N ASP A 96 9.64 15.60 -1.40
CA ASP A 96 8.54 16.54 -1.55
C ASP A 96 7.21 15.78 -1.69
N ILE A 97 6.09 16.46 -1.45
CA ILE A 97 4.75 15.88 -1.66
C ILE A 97 4.64 15.43 -3.13
N GLU A 98 4.21 14.18 -3.34
CA GLU A 98 4.10 13.55 -4.68
C GLU A 98 5.42 13.43 -5.48
N SER A 99 6.58 13.62 -4.86
CA SER A 99 7.89 13.35 -5.47
C SER A 99 8.12 11.87 -5.84
N GLY A 100 8.97 11.62 -6.84
CA GLY A 100 9.54 10.29 -7.10
C GLY A 100 10.81 9.97 -6.28
N TYR A 101 11.28 10.93 -5.47
CA TYR A 101 12.50 10.78 -4.66
C TYR A 101 12.15 10.45 -3.20
N TRP A 102 12.74 9.37 -2.68
CA TRP A 102 12.43 8.78 -1.37
C TRP A 102 13.58 8.94 -0.36
N ASP A 103 14.21 10.10 -0.35
CA ASP A 103 15.43 10.35 0.41
C ASP A 103 15.29 11.46 1.46
N TYR A 104 14.06 11.76 1.89
CA TYR A 104 13.84 12.73 2.96
C TYR A 104 14.63 12.33 4.23
N PRO A 105 15.22 13.28 4.98
CA PRO A 105 16.14 12.96 6.08
C PRO A 105 15.53 12.12 7.21
N ILE A 106 14.23 12.26 7.45
CA ILE A 106 13.49 11.50 8.47
C ILE A 106 13.26 10.07 7.97
N LYS A 107 13.69 9.08 8.77
CA LYS A 107 13.69 7.65 8.41
C LYS A 107 12.69 6.82 9.21
N GLU A 108 11.93 7.45 10.09
CA GLU A 108 10.96 6.78 10.94
C GLU A 108 9.70 7.63 11.06
N ILE A 109 8.54 6.96 11.07
CA ILE A 109 7.24 7.57 11.32
C ILE A 109 6.91 7.37 12.80
N PRO A 110 6.74 8.45 13.58
CA PRO A 110 6.36 8.37 14.98
C PRO A 110 5.01 7.68 15.20
N SER A 111 4.82 7.09 16.38
CA SER A 111 3.58 6.41 16.76
C SER A 111 2.36 7.34 16.93
N ASP A 112 2.57 8.67 17.05
CA ASP A 112 1.49 9.65 17.06
C ASP A 112 1.01 10.08 15.66
N ALA A 113 1.64 9.53 14.61
CA ALA A 113 1.21 9.77 13.25
C ALA A 113 -0.04 8.94 12.89
N LYS A 114 -0.96 9.54 12.12
CA LYS A 114 -2.07 8.81 11.49
C LYS A 114 -1.77 8.63 10.02
N CYS A 115 -1.75 7.39 9.56
CA CYS A 115 -1.38 7.04 8.20
C CYS A 115 -2.52 6.32 7.48
N LYS A 116 -2.70 6.59 6.18
CA LYS A 116 -3.71 5.94 5.34
C LYS A 116 -3.05 5.19 4.20
N PHE A 117 -3.63 4.05 3.85
CA PHE A 117 -3.15 3.21 2.75
C PHE A 117 -3.37 3.87 1.39
N ILE A 118 -2.43 3.67 0.47
CA ILE A 118 -2.55 4.03 -0.95
C ILE A 118 -2.45 2.78 -1.83
N SER A 119 -1.34 2.05 -1.72
CA SER A 119 -1.08 0.87 -2.53
C SER A 119 0.07 0.04 -1.93
N PHE A 120 0.20 -1.21 -2.37
CA PHE A 120 1.50 -1.87 -2.39
C PHE A 120 2.37 -1.23 -3.47
N PHE A 121 3.69 -1.27 -3.28
CA PHE A 121 4.64 -0.51 -4.08
C PHE A 121 5.80 -1.37 -4.56
N ASP A 122 6.13 -1.21 -5.84
CA ASP A 122 7.36 -1.67 -6.48
C ASP A 122 8.04 -0.49 -7.17
N TRP A 123 9.35 -0.56 -7.32
CA TRP A 123 10.14 0.45 -8.02
C TRP A 123 9.93 0.45 -9.54
N SER A 124 9.43 -0.66 -10.08
CA SER A 124 9.17 -0.84 -11.50
C SER A 124 7.74 -1.31 -11.73
N ASP A 125 7.04 -0.64 -12.63
CA ASP A 125 5.69 -1.02 -13.02
C ASP A 125 5.66 -2.29 -13.89
N ILE A 126 6.75 -2.55 -14.64
CA ILE A 126 6.78 -3.58 -15.68
C ILE A 126 7.70 -4.78 -15.36
N ASP A 127 8.41 -4.73 -14.23
CA ASP A 127 9.26 -5.84 -13.78
C ASP A 127 8.51 -6.74 -12.80
N LEU A 128 9.13 -7.84 -12.38
CA LEU A 128 8.60 -8.73 -11.35
C LEU A 128 8.20 -7.94 -10.11
N LYS A 129 7.00 -8.23 -9.60
CA LYS A 129 6.46 -7.63 -8.39
C LYS A 129 6.97 -8.39 -7.18
N ASP A 130 7.50 -7.66 -6.20
CA ASP A 130 7.80 -8.18 -4.87
C ASP A 130 6.92 -7.55 -3.79
N TYR A 131 6.35 -6.37 -4.05
CA TYR A 131 5.63 -5.55 -3.09
C TYR A 131 6.39 -5.43 -1.77
N GLU A 132 7.70 -5.15 -1.82
CA GLU A 132 8.56 -4.97 -0.65
C GLU A 132 8.02 -3.87 0.26
N PHE A 133 7.32 -2.88 -0.31
CA PHE A 133 6.81 -1.72 0.41
C PHE A 133 5.30 -1.56 0.30
N VAL A 134 4.76 -0.87 1.29
CA VAL A 134 3.42 -0.27 1.29
C VAL A 134 3.59 1.23 1.17
N LYS A 135 2.94 1.82 0.19
CA LYS A 135 2.81 3.27 0.05
C LYS A 135 1.65 3.75 0.90
N ILE A 136 1.95 4.72 1.77
CA ILE A 136 0.99 5.37 2.66
C ILE A 136 1.07 6.88 2.52
N THR A 137 0.03 7.59 2.97
CA THR A 137 0.05 9.03 3.20
C THR A 137 -0.05 9.34 4.69
N ILE A 138 0.67 10.35 5.16
CA ILE A 138 0.64 10.80 6.55
C ILE A 138 -0.38 11.93 6.67
N ILE A 139 -1.48 11.67 7.39
CA ILE A 139 -2.60 12.61 7.52
C ILE A 139 -2.39 13.60 8.67
N THR A 140 -1.85 13.13 9.79
CA THR A 140 -1.52 13.98 10.95
C THR A 140 -0.28 13.43 11.64
N CYS A 141 0.54 14.30 12.22
CA CYS A 141 1.66 13.96 13.10
C CYS A 141 1.95 15.18 13.99
N LYS A 142 1.91 15.05 15.31
CA LYS A 142 2.12 16.20 16.22
C LYS A 142 3.61 16.41 16.48
N SER A 143 4.34 15.32 16.63
CA SER A 143 5.78 15.32 16.90
C SER A 143 6.62 15.85 15.74
N LEU A 144 6.18 15.61 14.49
CA LEU A 144 6.84 16.05 13.27
C LEU A 144 5.81 16.63 12.27
N PRO A 145 5.32 17.88 12.45
CA PRO A 145 4.31 18.45 11.56
C PRO A 145 4.74 18.55 10.08
N GLU A 146 6.05 18.64 9.81
CA GLU A 146 6.63 18.80 8.48
C GLU A 146 6.49 17.57 7.57
N ILE A 147 6.17 16.40 8.11
CA ILE A 147 5.93 15.19 7.32
C ILE A 147 4.47 15.01 6.91
N VAL A 148 3.57 15.83 7.44
CA VAL A 148 2.14 15.75 7.10
C VAL A 148 1.94 16.03 5.60
N GLY A 149 1.12 15.20 4.96
CA GLY A 149 0.86 15.20 3.51
C GLY A 149 1.91 14.47 2.68
N LYS A 150 3.07 14.09 3.25
CA LYS A 150 4.06 13.30 2.52
C LYS A 150 3.59 11.85 2.35
N HIS A 151 4.09 11.23 1.28
CA HIS A 151 4.04 9.78 1.15
C HIS A 151 5.22 9.12 1.86
N ALA A 152 5.00 7.90 2.32
CA ALA A 152 6.06 7.05 2.85
C ALA A 152 5.94 5.63 2.32
N LEU A 153 7.09 4.96 2.19
CA LEU A 153 7.21 3.54 1.95
C LEU A 153 7.58 2.85 3.25
N VAL A 154 6.76 1.88 3.68
CA VAL A 154 6.97 1.10 4.90
C VAL A 154 6.95 -0.38 4.58
N ALA A 155 7.76 -1.16 5.30
CA ALA A 155 7.78 -2.60 5.11
C ALA A 155 6.47 -3.24 5.63
N PRO A 156 5.80 -4.13 4.87
CA PRO A 156 4.56 -4.80 5.29
C PRO A 156 4.64 -5.60 6.59
N ARG A 157 5.86 -5.98 7.03
CA ARG A 157 6.10 -6.65 8.31
C ARG A 157 6.02 -5.72 9.51
N ASN A 158 6.28 -4.43 9.30
CA ASN A 158 6.34 -3.40 10.35
C ASN A 158 4.98 -2.75 10.61
N ILE A 159 3.92 -3.17 9.91
CA ILE A 159 2.62 -2.54 9.97
C ILE A 159 1.49 -3.55 10.11
N ILE A 160 0.34 -3.02 10.54
CA ILE A 160 -0.94 -3.71 10.55
C ILE A 160 -1.96 -2.78 9.88
N PHE A 161 -2.86 -3.36 9.08
CA PHE A 161 -3.99 -2.64 8.51
C PHE A 161 -5.19 -2.72 9.45
N VAL A 162 -5.78 -1.56 9.76
CA VAL A 162 -6.94 -1.48 10.67
C VAL A 162 -8.02 -0.60 10.04
N ARG A 163 -9.30 -0.90 10.33
CA ARG A 163 -10.39 -0.04 9.90
C ARG A 163 -10.19 1.32 10.57
N GLY A 164 -10.09 2.37 9.76
CA GLY A 164 -10.03 3.73 10.23
C GLY A 164 -11.29 4.01 11.02
N ARG A 165 -11.12 4.51 12.25
CA ARG A 165 -12.24 5.10 12.98
C ARG A 165 -12.45 6.48 12.41
N ASP A 166 -13.67 6.78 11.98
CA ASP A 166 -14.03 8.15 11.64
C ASP A 166 -13.61 9.07 12.80
N GLY A 167 -12.86 10.12 12.44
CA GLY A 167 -12.50 11.20 13.36
C GLY A 167 -13.67 12.14 13.53
#